data_AF-A0A5D2UF83-F1
#
_entry.id   AF-A0A5D2UF83-F1
#
_cell.length_a   1.000
_cell.length_b   1.000
_cell.length_c   1.000
_cell.angle_alpha   90.00
_cell.angle_beta   90.00
_cell.angle_gamma   90.00
#
_symmetry.space_group_name_H-M   'P 1'
#
loop_
_entity.id
_entity.type
_entity.pdbx_description
1 polymer ?
#
loop_
_entity_poly.entity_id
_entity_poly.type
_entity_poly.pdbx_seq_one_letter_code
_entity_poly.pdbx_strand_id
1 'polypeptide(L)'
;MFKVSFQTPEKLPSNVPEGVITYGPWGGNGGTKFDDGTYTGVRQITLSRNVGIVSIKVCYDRNGQAHWGSKHGGTGGFKTERIMFDYPSEILTHVTGTFGPLMYIGPNVIKSLTFYTNKGKHGPYGDEQGPSFSNKINEGKIVGFHGKEVPPPKPPLSRAIIQGERTIAEIDNSLWLLVVWGGDGGRPWDDGVYSGIKQIYITKSDAICSIQVEYDRNGQSVWSVKHGGHDGTTTNRVKLDDPHEVLNCISGYYGTINNDEQLKVVKSLTFNTSRGKYGPFGEEKGTYFTSTITEGKVVGFHGRSSSYLDAIGVHMQHWLGNQRTTKRSLFKFFS
;
A
#
# COMPACT_ATOMS: atom_id res chain seq x y z
N MET A 1 1.44 44.73 8.84
CA MET A 1 0.66 44.28 7.66
C MET A 1 1.65 43.73 6.65
N PHE A 2 1.92 42.42 6.68
CA PHE A 2 2.92 41.80 5.80
C PHE A 2 2.24 41.35 4.50
N LYS A 3 2.58 42.00 3.39
CA LYS A 3 2.20 41.59 2.03
C LYS A 3 3.00 40.33 1.68
N VAL A 4 2.32 39.20 1.52
CA VAL A 4 2.91 38.01 0.89
C VAL A 4 2.86 38.23 -0.63
N SER A 5 4.04 38.27 -1.25
CA SER A 5 4.19 38.34 -2.70
C SER A 5 3.81 36.99 -3.32
N PHE A 6 2.77 36.99 -4.15
CA PHE A 6 2.46 35.84 -5.01
C PHE A 6 3.53 35.75 -6.10
N GLN A 7 4.35 34.71 -6.04
CA GLN A 7 5.22 34.33 -7.16
C GLN A 7 4.35 33.83 -8.31
N THR A 8 4.53 34.41 -9.49
CA THR A 8 3.96 33.94 -10.75
C THR A 8 4.43 32.51 -11.04
N PRO A 9 3.56 31.63 -11.57
CA PRO A 9 3.95 30.27 -11.90
C PRO A 9 5.00 30.27 -13.01
N GLU A 10 6.14 29.62 -12.76
CA GLU A 10 7.15 29.32 -13.78
C GLU A 10 6.54 28.51 -14.91
N LYS A 11 6.62 29.03 -16.14
CA LYS A 11 6.32 28.31 -17.37
C LYS A 11 7.40 27.24 -17.59
N LEU A 12 7.07 25.97 -17.32
CA LEU A 12 7.88 24.80 -17.68
C LEU A 12 7.50 24.29 -19.08
N PRO A 13 8.44 23.69 -19.84
CA PRO A 13 8.31 23.45 -21.28
C PRO A 13 7.27 22.37 -21.63
N SER A 14 6.51 22.67 -22.67
CA SER A 14 5.27 22.01 -23.10
C SER A 14 5.52 20.83 -24.06
N ASN A 15 5.32 19.60 -23.59
CA ASN A 15 4.94 18.44 -24.42
C ASN A 15 3.42 18.17 -24.37
N VAL A 16 2.64 19.16 -23.94
CA VAL A 16 1.18 19.07 -23.80
C VAL A 16 0.54 19.34 -25.16
N PRO A 17 -0.29 18.43 -25.71
CA PRO A 17 -1.00 18.64 -26.98
C PRO A 17 -1.82 19.94 -26.97
N GLU A 18 -1.93 20.59 -28.12
CA GLU A 18 -2.72 21.81 -28.30
C GLU A 18 -4.15 21.62 -27.77
N GLY A 19 -4.59 22.50 -26.86
CA GLY A 19 -5.92 22.45 -26.24
C GLY A 19 -6.03 21.69 -24.91
N VAL A 20 -4.92 21.15 -24.36
CA VAL A 20 -4.92 20.53 -23.02
C VAL A 20 -4.42 21.53 -21.97
N ILE A 21 -5.18 21.69 -20.89
CA ILE A 21 -4.84 22.56 -19.75
C ILE A 21 -4.44 21.69 -18.55
N THR A 22 -3.29 21.97 -17.97
CA THR A 22 -2.76 21.27 -16.79
C THR A 22 -3.13 22.02 -15.50
N TYR A 23 -3.62 21.30 -14.48
CA TYR A 23 -4.00 21.86 -13.18
C TYR A 23 -3.29 21.12 -12.04
N GLY A 24 -2.86 21.85 -11.00
CA GLY A 24 -2.08 21.28 -9.90
C GLY A 24 -0.59 21.14 -10.25
N PRO A 25 0.17 20.20 -9.65
CA PRO A 25 -0.28 19.20 -8.67
C PRO A 25 -0.56 19.81 -7.29
N TRP A 26 -1.51 19.23 -6.56
CA TRP A 26 -1.81 19.57 -5.17
C TRP A 26 -1.25 18.49 -4.23
N GLY A 27 -1.02 18.82 -2.95
CA GLY A 27 -0.46 17.90 -1.96
C GLY A 27 0.93 18.29 -1.44
N GLY A 28 1.77 17.31 -1.14
CA GLY A 28 3.10 17.52 -0.57
C GLY A 28 4.19 17.85 -1.59
N ASN A 29 5.32 18.33 -1.07
CA ASN A 29 6.47 18.71 -1.89
C ASN A 29 7.42 17.55 -2.24
N GLY A 30 7.31 16.42 -1.56
CA GLY A 30 8.14 15.22 -1.77
C GLY A 30 7.77 14.39 -3.00
N GLY A 31 8.56 13.35 -3.27
CA GLY A 31 8.37 12.42 -4.40
C GLY A 31 8.98 12.88 -5.74
N THR A 32 9.01 11.98 -6.70
CA THR A 32 9.34 12.20 -8.10
C THR A 32 8.09 12.52 -8.91
N LYS A 33 8.24 13.38 -9.91
CA LYS A 33 7.13 13.72 -10.82
C LYS A 33 6.77 12.52 -11.70
N PHE A 34 5.48 12.32 -11.93
CA PHE A 34 4.95 11.43 -12.96
C PHE A 34 3.94 12.19 -13.83
N ASP A 35 3.80 11.73 -15.07
CA ASP A 35 2.81 12.20 -16.04
C ASP A 35 2.45 10.99 -16.92
N ASP A 36 1.19 10.57 -16.86
CA ASP A 36 0.69 9.44 -17.67
C ASP A 36 0.57 9.80 -19.16
N GLY A 37 0.66 11.09 -19.49
CA GLY A 37 0.42 11.63 -20.83
C GLY A 37 -1.06 11.90 -21.10
N THR A 38 -1.37 12.16 -22.38
CA THR A 38 -2.72 12.53 -22.83
C THR A 38 -3.42 11.37 -23.55
N TYR A 39 -4.71 11.21 -23.26
CA TYR A 39 -5.59 10.15 -23.77
C TYR A 39 -6.93 10.71 -24.28
N THR A 40 -7.78 9.87 -24.88
CA THR A 40 -9.11 10.30 -25.33
C THR A 40 -10.14 10.35 -24.20
N GLY A 41 -9.90 9.66 -23.09
CA GLY A 41 -10.76 9.73 -21.91
C GLY A 41 -10.31 8.79 -20.80
N VAL A 42 -11.11 8.69 -19.74
CA VAL A 42 -10.86 7.81 -18.60
C VAL A 42 -12.01 6.81 -18.50
N ARG A 43 -11.70 5.52 -18.48
CA ARG A 43 -12.68 4.42 -18.40
C ARG A 43 -12.86 3.91 -16.97
N GLN A 44 -11.76 3.84 -16.24
CA GLN A 44 -11.76 3.30 -14.89
C GLN A 44 -10.63 3.90 -14.06
N ILE A 45 -10.89 4.09 -12.77
CA ILE A 45 -9.87 4.44 -11.78
C ILE A 45 -9.84 3.35 -10.73
N THR A 46 -8.66 2.83 -10.44
CA THR A 46 -8.41 1.97 -9.29
C THR A 46 -7.62 2.77 -8.27
N LEU A 47 -8.22 2.98 -7.11
CA LEU A 47 -7.64 3.79 -6.05
C LEU A 47 -7.43 2.92 -4.81
N SER A 48 -6.26 2.99 -4.18
CA SER A 48 -6.01 2.37 -2.89
C SER A 48 -5.86 3.45 -1.81
N ARG A 49 -6.46 3.22 -0.63
CA ARG A 49 -6.41 4.15 0.49
C ARG A 49 -6.02 3.49 1.80
N ASN A 50 -5.37 4.28 2.64
CA ASN A 50 -5.18 4.03 4.06
C ASN A 50 -5.63 5.26 4.89
N VAL A 51 -4.72 5.88 5.63
CA VAL A 51 -4.90 7.18 6.30
C VAL A 51 -5.00 8.33 5.28
N GLY A 52 -4.47 8.13 4.08
CA GLY A 52 -4.67 8.97 2.90
C GLY A 52 -4.73 8.10 1.64
N ILE A 53 -4.65 8.73 0.47
CA ILE A 53 -4.57 8.02 -0.82
C ILE A 53 -3.17 7.43 -0.95
N VAL A 54 -3.09 6.10 -1.10
CA VAL A 54 -1.82 5.38 -1.14
C VAL A 54 -1.37 5.16 -2.58
N SER A 55 -2.31 4.77 -3.46
CA SER A 55 -2.00 4.64 -4.88
C SER A 55 -3.21 4.92 -5.76
N ILE A 56 -2.94 5.28 -7.01
CA ILE A 56 -3.93 5.41 -8.07
C ILE A 56 -3.39 4.71 -9.33
N LYS A 57 -4.25 3.97 -10.02
CA LYS A 57 -3.97 3.41 -11.34
C LYS A 57 -5.17 3.67 -12.23
N VAL A 58 -4.94 4.23 -13.41
CA VAL A 58 -6.01 4.67 -14.30
C VAL A 58 -6.02 3.82 -15.56
N CYS A 59 -7.21 3.40 -15.97
CA CYS A 59 -7.45 2.82 -17.28
C CYS A 59 -8.01 3.92 -18.18
N TYR A 60 -7.22 4.30 -19.16
CA TYR A 60 -7.56 5.32 -20.13
C TYR A 60 -8.25 4.72 -21.35
N ASP A 61 -9.01 5.55 -22.05
CA ASP A 61 -9.41 5.30 -23.42
C ASP A 61 -8.36 5.91 -24.36
N ARG A 62 -7.89 5.15 -25.35
CA ARG A 62 -7.09 5.67 -26.46
C ARG A 62 -7.74 5.24 -27.76
N ASN A 63 -8.49 6.15 -28.37
CA ASN A 63 -9.22 5.95 -29.62
C ASN A 63 -10.16 4.73 -29.58
N GLY A 64 -10.91 4.56 -28.48
CA GLY A 64 -11.85 3.45 -28.29
C GLY A 64 -11.25 2.18 -27.69
N GLN A 65 -9.92 2.10 -27.50
CA GLN A 65 -9.26 0.98 -26.84
C GLN A 65 -8.89 1.29 -25.39
N ALA A 66 -9.00 0.29 -24.51
CA ALA A 66 -8.60 0.42 -23.11
C ALA A 66 -7.08 0.32 -22.96
N HIS A 67 -6.47 1.29 -22.29
CA HIS A 67 -5.03 1.34 -22.04
C HIS A 67 -4.77 1.60 -20.55
N TRP A 68 -4.11 0.67 -19.87
CA TRP A 68 -3.73 0.85 -18.47
C TRP A 68 -2.49 1.74 -18.36
N GLY A 69 -2.60 2.83 -17.60
CA GLY A 69 -1.45 3.61 -17.17
C GLY A 69 -0.65 2.91 -16.07
N SER A 70 0.47 3.52 -15.70
CA SER A 70 1.28 3.04 -14.58
C SER A 70 0.50 3.16 -13.27
N LYS A 71 0.81 2.29 -12.31
CA LYS A 71 0.30 2.46 -10.96
C LYS A 71 1.17 3.51 -10.28
N HIS A 72 0.54 4.59 -9.82
CA HIS A 72 1.21 5.67 -9.14
C HIS A 72 1.01 5.62 -7.64
N GLY A 73 2.08 5.88 -6.89
CA GLY A 73 2.10 5.79 -5.42
C GLY A 73 2.54 4.43 -4.87
N GLY A 74 2.30 4.21 -3.58
CA GLY A 74 2.88 3.11 -2.83
C GLY A 74 2.05 1.83 -2.76
N THR A 75 2.59 0.83 -2.09
CA THR A 75 1.89 -0.35 -1.58
C THR A 75 1.53 -0.10 -0.12
N GLY A 76 0.29 -0.39 0.30
CA GLY A 76 -0.14 -0.16 1.69
C GLY A 76 -1.56 0.41 1.87
N GLY A 77 -2.33 0.53 0.79
CA GLY A 77 -3.76 0.82 0.89
C GLY A 77 -4.50 -0.41 1.43
N PHE A 78 -5.30 -0.25 2.49
CA PHE A 78 -6.12 -1.33 3.05
C PHE A 78 -7.44 -1.51 2.31
N LYS A 79 -7.88 -0.50 1.56
CA LYS A 79 -9.11 -0.55 0.77
C LYS A 79 -8.83 -0.10 -0.66
N THR A 80 -9.18 -0.97 -1.59
CA THR A 80 -9.12 -0.67 -3.02
C THR A 80 -10.53 -0.39 -3.53
N GLU A 81 -10.72 0.76 -4.15
CA GLU A 81 -11.96 1.14 -4.83
C GLU A 81 -11.74 1.02 -6.33
N ARG A 82 -12.70 0.40 -7.01
CA ARG A 82 -12.75 0.36 -8.46
C ARG A 82 -13.90 1.23 -8.91
N ILE A 83 -13.55 2.33 -9.55
CA ILE A 83 -14.48 3.34 -10.02
C ILE A 83 -14.60 3.12 -11.52
N MET A 84 -15.71 2.51 -11.93
CA MET A 84 -16.02 2.23 -13.32
C MET A 84 -16.87 3.37 -13.86
N PHE A 85 -16.42 3.99 -14.95
CA PHE A 85 -17.25 4.94 -15.68
C PHE A 85 -17.93 4.22 -16.84
N ASP A 86 -19.20 4.52 -17.08
CA ASP A 86 -19.96 4.04 -18.24
C ASP A 86 -19.53 4.77 -19.53
N TYR A 87 -18.24 4.65 -19.87
CA TYR A 87 -17.60 5.34 -20.99
C TYR A 87 -18.07 4.75 -22.34
N PRO A 88 -18.44 5.58 -23.33
CA PRO A 88 -18.19 7.03 -23.44
C PRO A 88 -19.32 7.93 -22.91
N SER A 89 -20.41 7.37 -22.38
CA SER A 89 -21.57 8.16 -21.97
C SER A 89 -21.39 8.86 -20.61
N GLU A 90 -20.54 8.30 -19.75
CA GLU A 90 -20.07 8.94 -18.52
C GLU A 90 -18.61 9.38 -18.68
N ILE A 91 -18.39 10.69 -18.61
CA ILE A 91 -17.07 11.31 -18.76
C ILE A 91 -16.65 12.00 -17.47
N LEU A 92 -15.39 11.84 -17.09
CA LEU A 92 -14.78 12.52 -15.95
C LEU A 92 -14.51 13.98 -16.30
N THR A 93 -15.09 14.93 -15.55
CA THR A 93 -15.04 16.37 -15.84
C THR A 93 -14.12 17.13 -14.89
N HIS A 94 -14.14 16.79 -13.60
CA HIS A 94 -13.25 17.40 -12.62
C HIS A 94 -13.00 16.47 -11.43
N VAL A 95 -11.95 16.76 -10.68
CA VAL A 95 -11.55 16.09 -9.45
C VAL A 95 -11.41 17.13 -8.36
N THR A 96 -11.96 16.82 -7.20
CA THR A 96 -11.72 17.57 -5.96
C THR A 96 -11.10 16.64 -4.93
N GLY A 97 -10.58 17.22 -3.86
CA GLY A 97 -10.06 16.44 -2.75
C GLY A 97 -9.52 17.32 -1.65
N THR A 98 -8.97 16.69 -0.61
CA THR A 98 -8.21 17.35 0.45
C THR A 98 -6.80 16.81 0.50
N PHE A 99 -5.87 17.62 1.00
CA PHE A 99 -4.52 17.20 1.32
C PHE A 99 -4.11 17.68 2.70
N GLY A 100 -3.17 16.98 3.32
CA GLY A 100 -2.72 17.28 4.66
C GLY A 100 -1.66 16.30 5.14
N PRO A 101 -1.12 16.51 6.35
CA PRO A 101 -0.07 15.65 6.87
C PRO A 101 -0.60 14.23 7.07
N LEU A 102 0.19 13.22 6.67
CA LEU A 102 -0.17 11.81 6.84
C LEU A 102 -0.35 11.42 8.32
N MET A 103 0.39 12.07 9.23
CA MET A 103 0.39 11.87 10.68
C MET A 103 0.74 13.20 11.41
N TYR A 104 0.71 13.24 12.75
CA TYR A 104 0.89 14.48 13.56
C TYR A 104 2.13 15.31 13.15
N ILE A 105 3.23 14.64 12.79
CA ILE A 105 4.39 15.25 12.10
C ILE A 105 4.73 14.34 10.92
N GLY A 106 4.35 14.73 9.71
CA GLY A 106 4.59 13.91 8.51
C GLY A 106 4.42 14.68 7.21
N PRO A 107 4.84 14.10 6.08
CA PRO A 107 4.71 14.74 4.79
C PRO A 107 3.23 14.94 4.44
N ASN A 108 2.94 16.04 3.75
CA ASN A 108 1.60 16.26 3.20
C ASN A 108 1.33 15.26 2.08
N VAL A 109 0.18 14.59 2.15
CA VAL A 109 -0.30 13.61 1.17
C VAL A 109 -1.72 13.98 0.77
N ILE A 110 -2.20 13.40 -0.34
CA ILE A 110 -3.62 13.48 -0.68
C ILE A 110 -4.40 12.66 0.35
N LYS A 111 -5.39 13.27 0.99
CA LYS A 111 -6.19 12.69 2.08
C LYS A 111 -7.55 12.20 1.58
N SER A 112 -8.15 12.91 0.62
CA SER A 112 -9.36 12.47 -0.06
C SER A 112 -9.33 12.81 -1.56
N LEU A 113 -10.09 12.04 -2.34
CA LEU A 113 -10.39 12.33 -3.74
C LEU A 113 -11.88 12.10 -4.03
N THR A 114 -12.48 13.03 -4.77
CA THR A 114 -13.84 12.93 -5.30
C THR A 114 -13.79 13.20 -6.80
N PHE A 115 -14.36 12.29 -7.58
CA PHE A 115 -14.39 12.34 -9.03
C PHE A 115 -15.77 12.74 -9.51
N TYR A 116 -15.86 13.80 -10.30
CA TYR A 116 -17.11 14.31 -10.82
C TYR A 116 -17.23 14.00 -12.30
N THR A 117 -18.41 13.51 -12.70
CA THR A 117 -18.73 13.17 -14.08
C THR A 117 -19.91 14.00 -14.57
N ASN A 118 -20.20 13.93 -15.86
CA ASN A 118 -21.44 14.48 -16.42
C ASN A 118 -22.72 13.76 -15.91
N LYS A 119 -22.59 12.60 -15.24
CA LYS A 119 -23.72 11.84 -14.67
C LYS A 119 -23.83 11.95 -13.14
N GLY A 120 -22.84 12.50 -12.45
CA GLY A 120 -22.88 12.62 -10.99
C GLY A 120 -21.49 12.76 -10.36
N LYS A 121 -21.31 12.16 -9.19
CA LYS A 121 -20.03 12.14 -8.46
C LYS A 121 -19.75 10.78 -7.85
N HIS A 122 -18.47 10.45 -7.73
CA HIS A 122 -17.92 9.24 -7.13
C HIS A 122 -16.96 9.64 -6.01
N GLY A 123 -17.24 9.22 -4.78
CA GLY A 123 -16.49 9.61 -3.58
C GLY A 123 -17.34 10.41 -2.59
N PRO A 124 -16.72 11.03 -1.56
CA PRO A 124 -15.28 11.11 -1.35
C PRO A 124 -14.65 9.77 -0.98
N TYR A 125 -13.45 9.52 -1.51
CA TYR A 125 -12.61 8.41 -1.13
C TYR A 125 -11.51 8.92 -0.22
N GLY A 126 -11.54 8.56 1.06
CA GLY A 126 -10.57 9.03 2.06
C GLY A 126 -11.20 9.97 3.09
N ASP A 127 -10.37 10.76 3.75
CA ASP A 127 -10.74 11.62 4.88
C ASP A 127 -10.70 13.09 4.45
N GLU A 128 -11.86 13.77 4.46
CA GLU A 128 -12.02 15.16 3.99
C GLU A 128 -11.54 16.19 5.02
N GLN A 129 -10.38 15.95 5.63
CA GLN A 129 -9.75 16.87 6.57
C GLN A 129 -8.58 17.63 5.92
N GLY A 130 -8.46 18.91 6.25
CA GLY A 130 -7.42 19.81 5.75
C GLY A 130 -7.85 20.68 4.57
N PRO A 131 -6.92 21.45 3.98
CA PRO A 131 -7.19 22.28 2.81
C PRO A 131 -7.72 21.46 1.62
N SER A 132 -8.78 21.94 0.99
CA SER A 132 -9.36 21.34 -0.21
C SER A 132 -8.74 21.91 -1.49
N PHE A 133 -8.84 21.13 -2.57
CA PHE A 133 -8.43 21.53 -3.91
C PHE A 133 -9.48 21.09 -4.94
N SER A 134 -9.46 21.75 -6.10
CA SER A 134 -10.28 21.44 -7.27
C SER A 134 -9.59 21.96 -8.52
N ASN A 135 -9.69 21.24 -9.65
CA ASN A 135 -9.49 21.89 -10.96
C ASN A 135 -10.70 22.77 -11.30
N LYS A 136 -10.55 23.71 -12.26
CA LYS A 136 -11.67 24.56 -12.67
C LYS A 136 -12.84 23.71 -13.17
N ILE A 137 -14.03 24.02 -12.65
CA ILE A 137 -15.30 23.42 -13.04
C ILE A 137 -15.73 24.05 -14.38
N ASN A 138 -16.22 23.23 -15.32
CA ASN A 138 -16.85 23.61 -16.62
C ASN A 138 -15.99 23.76 -17.89
N GLU A 139 -14.76 23.23 -17.97
CA GLU A 139 -13.98 23.30 -19.23
C GLU A 139 -13.39 21.94 -19.64
N GLY A 140 -14.24 21.06 -20.15
CA GLY A 140 -13.83 19.86 -20.89
C GLY A 140 -13.87 18.55 -20.09
N LYS A 141 -13.10 17.58 -20.57
CA LYS A 141 -12.98 16.23 -19.99
C LYS A 141 -11.56 16.01 -19.50
N ILE A 142 -11.41 15.22 -18.45
CA ILE A 142 -10.09 14.78 -17.98
C ILE A 142 -9.56 13.69 -18.92
N VAL A 143 -8.32 13.92 -19.39
CA VAL A 143 -7.65 13.11 -20.41
C VAL A 143 -6.34 12.50 -19.93
N GLY A 144 -5.94 12.75 -18.69
CA GLY A 144 -4.66 12.30 -18.15
C GLY A 144 -4.50 12.73 -16.70
N PHE A 145 -3.57 12.09 -16.01
CA PHE A 145 -3.17 12.43 -14.64
C PHE A 145 -1.67 12.66 -14.58
N HIS A 146 -1.27 13.65 -13.79
CA HIS A 146 0.12 13.93 -13.45
C HIS A 146 0.21 14.25 -11.96
N GLY A 147 1.39 14.10 -11.38
CA GLY A 147 1.55 14.30 -9.95
C GLY A 147 2.97 14.06 -9.46
N LYS A 148 3.09 13.85 -8.15
CA LYS A 148 4.32 13.37 -7.53
C LYS A 148 4.04 12.07 -6.79
N GLU A 149 4.94 11.12 -6.92
CA GLU A 149 4.90 9.82 -6.27
C GLU A 149 6.24 9.50 -5.63
N VAL A 150 6.27 8.55 -4.70
CA VAL A 150 7.56 8.03 -4.22
C VAL A 150 8.04 7.01 -5.25
N PRO A 151 9.21 7.20 -5.91
CA PRO A 151 9.67 6.28 -6.95
C PRO A 151 10.03 4.91 -6.34
N PRO A 152 9.92 3.82 -7.13
CA PRO A 152 10.51 2.56 -6.73
C PRO A 152 12.04 2.70 -6.59
N PRO A 153 12.68 2.01 -5.62
CA PRO A 153 14.13 2.02 -5.53
C PRO A 153 14.73 1.47 -6.84
N LYS A 154 15.72 2.17 -7.40
CA LYS A 154 16.46 1.69 -8.58
C LYS A 154 17.17 0.38 -8.21
N PRO A 155 17.03 -0.70 -8.98
CA PRO A 155 17.81 -1.90 -8.74
C PRO A 155 19.31 -1.57 -8.88
N PRO A 156 20.21 -2.26 -8.15
CA PRO A 156 21.63 -2.15 -8.39
C PRO A 156 21.90 -2.50 -9.86
N LEU A 157 22.65 -1.64 -10.54
CA LEU A 157 23.04 -1.78 -11.94
C LEU A 157 23.81 -3.11 -12.15
N SER A 158 23.11 -4.18 -12.53
CA SER A 158 23.74 -5.37 -13.12
C SER A 158 23.20 -5.59 -14.53
N ARG A 159 23.98 -5.08 -15.49
CA ARG A 159 24.18 -5.50 -16.89
C ARG A 159 22.96 -5.70 -17.81
N ALA A 160 23.08 -5.03 -18.96
CA ALA A 160 22.20 -5.05 -20.11
C ALA A 160 22.18 -6.38 -20.89
N ILE A 161 21.16 -6.47 -21.78
CA ILE A 161 20.93 -7.38 -22.92
C ILE A 161 20.27 -8.71 -22.48
N ILE A 162 19.03 -9.03 -22.91
CA ILE A 162 18.67 -9.56 -24.24
C ILE A 162 17.33 -9.03 -24.76
N GLN A 163 17.31 -8.76 -26.06
CA GLN A 163 16.19 -8.40 -26.94
C GLN A 163 15.40 -9.67 -27.32
N GLY A 164 14.06 -9.66 -27.19
CA GLY A 164 13.21 -10.74 -27.70
C GLY A 164 11.82 -10.76 -27.08
N GLU A 165 10.81 -10.46 -27.90
CA GLU A 165 9.39 -10.36 -27.55
C GLU A 165 8.80 -11.63 -26.90
N ARG A 166 7.95 -11.44 -25.89
CA ARG A 166 6.58 -11.99 -25.77
C ARG A 166 5.96 -11.64 -24.40
N THR A 167 4.79 -11.00 -24.45
CA THR A 167 3.86 -10.77 -23.34
C THR A 167 3.46 -12.08 -22.65
N ILE A 168 3.90 -12.30 -21.41
CA ILE A 168 3.27 -13.19 -20.43
C ILE A 168 3.51 -12.61 -19.03
N ALA A 169 2.40 -12.31 -18.33
CA ALA A 169 2.26 -11.94 -16.92
C ALA A 169 3.35 -11.02 -16.33
N GLU A 170 3.04 -9.72 -16.23
CA GLU A 170 3.62 -8.90 -15.18
C GLU A 170 3.26 -9.52 -13.83
N ILE A 171 4.12 -10.39 -13.32
CA ILE A 171 4.22 -10.63 -11.89
C ILE A 171 4.80 -9.33 -11.34
N ASP A 172 3.89 -8.47 -10.89
CA ASP A 172 4.17 -7.23 -10.17
C ASP A 172 4.89 -7.58 -8.86
N ASN A 173 6.21 -7.77 -8.97
CA ASN A 173 7.13 -7.92 -7.84
C ASN A 173 7.45 -6.55 -7.19
N SER A 174 6.52 -5.60 -7.18
CA SER A 174 6.68 -4.30 -6.50
C SER A 174 6.56 -4.48 -4.98
N LEU A 175 7.62 -5.04 -4.40
CA LEU A 175 7.84 -5.22 -2.96
C LEU A 175 7.97 -3.85 -2.26
N TRP A 176 6.91 -3.50 -1.52
CA TRP A 176 6.89 -3.08 -0.11
C TRP A 176 7.59 -1.78 0.30
N LEU A 177 6.82 -0.68 0.35
CA LEU A 177 7.02 0.33 1.40
C LEU A 177 6.44 -0.21 2.72
N LEU A 178 7.39 -0.63 3.55
CA LEU A 178 7.31 -1.30 4.84
C LEU A 178 6.51 -0.45 5.85
N VAL A 179 5.19 -0.58 5.88
CA VAL A 179 4.45 -0.15 7.08
C VAL A 179 4.96 -1.03 8.22
N VAL A 180 5.52 -0.38 9.23
CA VAL A 180 5.92 -1.00 10.48
C VAL A 180 5.14 -0.34 11.61
N TRP A 181 4.78 -1.11 12.61
CA TRP A 181 4.14 -0.64 13.84
C TRP A 181 5.16 -0.76 14.98
N GLY A 182 5.41 0.35 15.67
CA GLY A 182 6.46 0.41 16.68
C GLY A 182 7.11 1.79 16.78
N GLY A 183 8.32 1.83 17.33
CA GLY A 183 9.15 3.03 17.40
C GLY A 183 10.18 3.14 16.27
N ASP A 184 10.83 4.30 16.21
CA ASP A 184 11.83 4.64 15.18
C ASP A 184 13.24 4.10 15.51
N GLY A 185 13.41 3.46 16.66
CA GLY A 185 14.66 2.85 17.13
C GLY A 185 15.09 1.62 16.33
N GLY A 186 16.23 1.05 16.70
CA GLY A 186 16.74 -0.21 16.13
C GLY A 186 17.30 -0.12 14.71
N ARG A 187 17.91 -1.22 14.27
CA ARG A 187 18.38 -1.41 12.89
C ARG A 187 17.28 -2.04 12.05
N PRO A 188 17.04 -1.56 10.82
CA PRO A 188 16.04 -2.16 9.94
C PRO A 188 16.48 -3.57 9.51
N TRP A 189 15.50 -4.44 9.34
CA TRP A 189 15.68 -5.81 8.84
C TRP A 189 14.44 -6.23 8.03
N ASP A 190 14.65 -7.14 7.09
CA ASP A 190 13.63 -7.72 6.24
C ASP A 190 14.02 -9.17 5.92
N ASP A 191 13.17 -10.13 6.28
CA ASP A 191 13.42 -11.54 5.98
C ASP A 191 13.14 -11.88 4.51
N GLY A 192 12.41 -11.02 3.80
CA GLY A 192 11.89 -11.25 2.46
C GLY A 192 10.59 -12.06 2.45
N VAL A 193 10.23 -12.57 1.27
CA VAL A 193 8.96 -13.28 1.02
C VAL A 193 9.20 -14.78 0.84
N TYR A 194 8.31 -15.58 1.41
CA TYR A 194 8.35 -17.04 1.46
C TYR A 194 7.03 -17.67 1.01
N SER A 195 6.99 -18.99 0.80
CA SER A 195 5.74 -19.68 0.44
C SER A 195 4.80 -19.86 1.64
N GLY A 196 5.33 -19.86 2.86
CA GLY A 196 4.54 -19.98 4.08
C GLY A 196 5.35 -19.78 5.35
N ILE A 197 4.69 -19.89 6.50
CA ILE A 197 5.30 -19.82 7.83
C ILE A 197 5.00 -21.13 8.53
N LYS A 198 6.03 -21.81 9.03
CA LYS A 198 5.87 -23.07 9.78
C LYS A 198 5.75 -22.81 11.27
N GLN A 199 6.61 -21.95 11.81
CA GLN A 199 6.58 -21.61 13.22
C GLN A 199 7.28 -20.28 13.53
N ILE A 200 6.87 -19.70 14.65
CA ILE A 200 7.33 -18.41 15.14
C ILE A 200 7.75 -18.57 16.59
N TYR A 201 8.97 -18.15 16.90
CA TYR A 201 9.49 -18.03 18.25
C TYR A 201 9.47 -16.56 18.65
N ILE A 202 8.89 -16.29 19.82
CA ILE A 202 8.73 -14.93 20.35
C ILE A 202 9.28 -14.93 21.76
N THR A 203 10.28 -14.11 22.01
CA THR A 203 10.83 -13.93 23.35
C THR A 203 10.38 -12.58 23.90
N LYS A 204 9.83 -12.59 25.12
CA LYS A 204 9.35 -11.39 25.81
C LYS A 204 9.96 -11.25 27.21
N SER A 205 10.02 -10.01 27.68
CA SER A 205 10.14 -9.63 29.10
C SER A 205 9.01 -8.64 29.43
N ASP A 206 9.32 -7.36 29.60
CA ASP A 206 8.36 -6.25 29.77
C ASP A 206 7.77 -5.77 28.42
N ALA A 207 8.48 -6.10 27.34
CA ALA A 207 8.07 -5.89 25.95
C ALA A 207 8.52 -7.09 25.10
N ILE A 208 8.23 -7.07 23.80
CA ILE A 208 8.75 -8.09 22.88
C ILE A 208 10.25 -7.82 22.68
N CYS A 209 11.09 -8.76 23.15
CA CYS A 209 12.53 -8.66 23.03
C CYS A 209 13.00 -9.10 21.64
N SER A 210 12.43 -10.19 21.13
CA SER A 210 12.86 -10.73 19.85
C SER A 210 11.84 -11.64 19.18
N ILE A 211 11.96 -11.75 17.86
CA ILE A 211 11.22 -12.71 17.02
C ILE A 211 12.19 -13.51 16.15
N GLN A 212 11.90 -14.79 15.95
CA GLN A 212 12.59 -15.65 14.98
C GLN A 212 11.56 -16.55 14.30
N VAL A 213 11.67 -16.74 13.00
CA VAL A 213 10.66 -17.42 12.20
C VAL A 213 11.31 -18.55 11.39
N GLU A 214 10.64 -19.69 11.35
CA GLU A 214 10.91 -20.72 10.36
C GLU A 214 9.87 -20.60 9.24
N TYR A 215 10.38 -20.30 8.05
CA TYR A 215 9.58 -20.19 6.85
C TYR A 215 9.59 -21.47 6.04
N ASP A 216 8.54 -21.65 5.24
CA ASP A 216 8.56 -22.59 4.12
C ASP A 216 9.02 -21.87 2.85
N ARG A 217 9.95 -22.47 2.11
CA ARG A 217 10.33 -22.05 0.75
C ARG A 217 10.21 -23.24 -0.18
N ASN A 218 9.04 -23.38 -0.80
CA ASN A 218 8.69 -24.46 -1.72
C ASN A 218 8.91 -25.85 -1.09
N GLY A 219 8.48 -26.05 0.16
CA GLY A 219 8.63 -27.30 0.91
C GLY A 219 9.92 -27.39 1.75
N GLN A 220 10.88 -26.49 1.56
CA GLN A 220 12.11 -26.45 2.36
C GLN A 220 11.98 -25.50 3.56
N SER A 221 12.46 -25.95 4.72
CA SER A 221 12.53 -25.10 5.91
C SER A 221 13.70 -24.12 5.84
N VAL A 222 13.41 -22.84 6.05
CA VAL A 222 14.41 -21.77 6.09
C VAL A 222 14.22 -20.94 7.36
N TRP A 223 15.27 -20.83 8.17
CA TRP A 223 15.26 -20.03 9.39
C TRP A 223 15.65 -18.58 9.11
N SER A 224 14.92 -17.65 9.71
CA SER A 224 15.37 -16.27 9.81
C SER A 224 16.48 -16.12 10.85
N VAL A 225 17.21 -15.02 10.74
CA VAL A 225 18.02 -14.52 11.86
C VAL A 225 17.06 -14.12 12.98
N LYS A 226 17.50 -14.30 14.23
CA LYS A 226 16.76 -13.78 15.38
C LYS A 226 16.84 -12.24 15.38
N HIS A 227 15.70 -11.58 15.33
CA HIS A 227 15.59 -10.12 15.34
C HIS A 227 15.28 -9.62 16.74
N GLY A 228 16.20 -8.84 17.33
CA GLY A 228 16.08 -8.32 18.69
C GLY A 228 17.11 -8.87 19.67
N GLY A 229 16.90 -8.58 20.96
CA GLY A 229 17.88 -8.86 22.01
C GLY A 229 17.89 -10.29 22.54
N HIS A 230 18.88 -10.57 23.40
CA HIS A 230 19.02 -11.84 24.10
C HIS A 230 18.39 -11.83 25.50
N ASP A 231 18.03 -10.66 26.01
CA ASP A 231 17.64 -10.43 27.40
C ASP A 231 16.18 -10.80 27.72
N GLY A 232 15.49 -11.47 26.79
CA GLY A 232 14.12 -11.88 26.99
C GLY A 232 14.01 -13.10 27.91
N THR A 233 13.04 -13.06 28.84
CA THR A 233 12.92 -14.07 29.92
C THR A 233 12.03 -15.24 29.55
N THR A 234 11.01 -15.02 28.71
CA THR A 234 10.02 -16.03 28.34
C THR A 234 9.98 -16.21 26.83
N THR A 235 10.30 -17.41 26.33
CA THR A 235 10.16 -17.75 24.91
C THR A 235 8.90 -18.58 24.67
N ASN A 236 8.05 -18.10 23.77
CA ASN A 236 6.84 -18.78 23.34
C ASN A 236 7.02 -19.28 21.91
N ARG A 237 6.49 -20.46 21.62
CA ARG A 237 6.50 -21.07 20.28
C ARG A 237 5.09 -21.14 19.73
N VAL A 238 4.86 -20.49 18.61
CA VAL A 238 3.66 -20.63 17.78
C VAL A 238 3.99 -21.59 16.64
N LYS A 239 3.43 -22.80 16.68
CA LYS A 239 3.60 -23.79 15.61
C LYS A 239 2.31 -23.87 14.80
N LEU A 240 2.41 -23.63 13.50
CA LEU A 240 1.29 -23.73 12.57
C LEU A 240 1.25 -25.15 11.97
N ASP A 241 0.05 -25.66 11.73
CA ASP A 241 -0.17 -26.92 11.00
C ASP A 241 0.00 -26.72 9.48
N ASP A 242 1.21 -26.40 9.03
CA ASP A 242 1.55 -26.18 7.61
C ASP A 242 1.36 -27.47 6.78
N PRO A 243 0.69 -27.44 5.60
CA PRO A 243 0.17 -26.26 4.87
C PRO A 243 -1.31 -25.94 5.15
N HIS A 244 -1.94 -26.60 6.12
CA HIS A 244 -3.38 -26.52 6.40
C HIS A 244 -3.77 -25.37 7.34
N GLU A 245 -2.81 -24.76 8.00
CA GLU A 245 -2.99 -23.57 8.82
C GLU A 245 -2.10 -22.44 8.32
N VAL A 246 -2.71 -21.28 8.11
CA VAL A 246 -2.03 -20.11 7.54
C VAL A 246 -2.19 -18.92 8.48
N LEU A 247 -1.12 -18.15 8.62
CA LEU A 247 -1.17 -16.89 9.35
C LEU A 247 -1.88 -15.85 8.48
N ASN A 248 -3.01 -15.32 8.94
CA ASN A 248 -3.80 -14.34 8.18
C ASN A 248 -3.35 -12.91 8.48
N CYS A 249 -3.12 -12.58 9.75
CA CYS A 249 -2.65 -11.27 10.17
C CYS A 249 -2.02 -11.30 11.57
N ILE A 250 -1.31 -10.23 11.89
CA ILE A 250 -0.83 -9.94 13.25
C ILE A 250 -1.58 -8.75 13.82
N SER A 251 -1.76 -8.72 15.14
CA SER A 251 -2.26 -7.56 15.87
C SER A 251 -1.49 -7.41 17.16
N GLY A 252 -1.53 -6.24 17.78
CA GLY A 252 -0.78 -6.02 19.00
C GLY A 252 -0.81 -4.59 19.47
N TYR A 253 0.09 -4.27 20.40
CA TYR A 253 0.26 -2.94 20.94
C TYR A 253 1.74 -2.55 20.88
N TYR A 254 2.01 -1.27 20.65
CA TYR A 254 3.34 -0.69 20.81
C TYR A 254 3.26 0.55 21.69
N GLY A 255 4.35 0.86 22.37
CA GLY A 255 4.37 1.93 23.36
C GLY A 255 5.69 2.02 24.08
N THR A 256 5.76 2.91 25.05
CA THR A 256 6.95 3.13 25.85
C THR A 256 7.13 2.01 26.88
N ILE A 257 8.38 1.60 27.11
CA ILE A 257 8.70 0.59 28.14
C ILE A 257 8.74 1.24 29.54
N ASN A 258 9.28 2.46 29.63
CA ASN A 258 9.47 3.22 30.87
C ASN A 258 8.83 4.62 30.77
N ASN A 259 8.98 5.45 31.81
CA ASN A 259 8.63 6.89 31.80
C ASN A 259 9.44 7.71 30.79
N ASP A 260 10.31 7.07 30.00
CA ASP A 260 11.08 7.71 28.96
C ASP A 260 10.28 7.67 27.64
N GLU A 261 9.67 8.81 27.31
CA GLU A 261 8.74 8.94 26.18
C GLU A 261 9.39 8.66 24.80
N GLN A 262 10.72 8.58 24.74
CA GLN A 262 11.48 8.39 23.50
C GLN A 262 11.59 6.93 23.04
N LEU A 263 11.52 5.94 23.94
CA LEU A 263 11.77 4.54 23.60
C LEU A 263 10.45 3.76 23.42
N LYS A 264 9.89 3.82 22.22
CA LYS A 264 8.72 3.04 21.81
C LYS A 264 9.15 1.71 21.19
N VAL A 265 8.54 0.62 21.64
CA VAL A 265 8.78 -0.73 21.12
C VAL A 265 7.47 -1.50 20.99
N VAL A 266 7.52 -2.66 20.32
CA VAL A 266 6.40 -3.60 20.29
C VAL A 266 6.20 -4.21 21.69
N LYS A 267 5.05 -3.92 22.30
CA LYS A 267 4.68 -4.36 23.66
C LYS A 267 3.99 -5.71 23.66
N SER A 268 3.16 -5.96 22.66
CA SER A 268 2.47 -7.23 22.49
C SER A 268 2.27 -7.63 21.04
N LEU A 269 2.14 -8.95 20.83
CA LEU A 269 1.83 -9.56 19.55
C LEU A 269 0.81 -10.68 19.70
N THR A 270 -0.14 -10.71 18.77
CA THR A 270 -1.17 -11.72 18.61
C THR A 270 -1.18 -12.15 17.14
N PHE A 271 -1.19 -13.46 16.91
CA PHE A 271 -1.15 -14.06 15.58
C PHE A 271 -2.52 -14.65 15.29
N ASN A 272 -3.21 -14.13 14.28
CA ASN A 272 -4.53 -14.60 13.87
C ASN A 272 -4.33 -15.53 12.67
N THR A 273 -4.74 -16.80 12.81
CA THR A 273 -4.58 -17.84 11.79
C THR A 273 -5.93 -18.27 11.23
N SER A 274 -5.93 -19.12 10.21
CA SER A 274 -7.15 -19.76 9.71
C SER A 274 -7.83 -20.70 10.72
N ARG A 275 -7.15 -21.07 11.82
CA ARG A 275 -7.67 -22.00 12.84
C ARG A 275 -7.92 -21.35 14.20
N GLY A 276 -7.54 -20.10 14.39
CA GLY A 276 -7.77 -19.39 15.65
C GLY A 276 -6.79 -18.26 15.88
N LYS A 277 -6.44 -18.05 17.14
CA LYS A 277 -5.52 -16.99 17.57
C LYS A 277 -4.48 -17.54 18.54
N TYR A 278 -3.25 -17.05 18.42
CA TYR A 278 -2.16 -17.29 19.36
C TYR A 278 -1.73 -15.98 20.01
N GLY A 279 -1.64 -15.97 21.34
CA GLY A 279 -1.36 -14.77 22.13
C GLY A 279 -2.60 -14.25 22.88
N PRO A 280 -2.59 -13.01 23.37
CA PRO A 280 -1.50 -12.04 23.22
C PRO A 280 -0.23 -12.45 23.96
N PHE A 281 0.92 -12.25 23.32
CA PHE A 281 2.22 -12.35 23.95
C PHE A 281 2.66 -10.95 24.35
N GLY A 282 2.87 -10.70 25.64
CA GLY A 282 3.26 -9.37 26.14
C GLY A 282 2.07 -8.59 26.72
N GLU A 283 2.24 -7.28 26.91
CA GLU A 283 1.24 -6.43 27.56
C GLU A 283 0.49 -5.56 26.54
N GLU A 284 -0.84 -5.66 26.54
CA GLU A 284 -1.74 -4.91 25.65
C GLU A 284 -1.95 -3.45 26.12
N LYS A 285 -0.85 -2.71 26.26
CA LYS A 285 -0.85 -1.28 26.63
C LYS A 285 -0.11 -0.44 25.59
N GLY A 286 -0.65 0.75 25.33
CA GLY A 286 -0.12 1.69 24.35
C GLY A 286 -1.03 1.82 23.12
N THR A 287 -0.43 2.04 21.96
CA THR A 287 -1.16 2.19 20.70
C THR A 287 -1.40 0.83 20.06
N TYR A 288 -2.67 0.51 19.85
CA TYR A 288 -3.08 -0.70 19.15
C TYR A 288 -2.67 -0.65 17.67
N PHE A 289 -2.28 -1.80 17.13
CA PHE A 289 -2.07 -2.00 15.72
C PHE A 289 -2.59 -3.36 15.25
N THR A 290 -2.85 -3.45 13.96
CA THR A 290 -3.18 -4.71 13.30
C THR A 290 -2.75 -4.65 11.84
N SER A 291 -2.16 -5.73 11.34
CA SER A 291 -1.98 -5.93 9.91
C SER A 291 -3.31 -6.27 9.27
N THR A 292 -3.50 -5.85 8.03
CA THR A 292 -4.81 -5.91 7.36
C THR A 292 -5.37 -7.34 7.35
N ILE A 293 -6.63 -7.50 7.77
CA ILE A 293 -7.43 -8.72 7.58
C ILE A 293 -7.86 -8.76 6.10
N THR A 294 -6.94 -9.00 5.20
CA THR A 294 -7.23 -9.22 3.77
C THR A 294 -7.52 -10.69 3.51
N GLU A 295 -8.18 -10.99 2.39
CA GLU A 295 -8.21 -12.34 1.82
C GLU A 295 -6.79 -12.74 1.36
N GLY A 296 -5.92 -13.08 2.30
CA GLY A 296 -4.54 -13.44 2.05
C GLY A 296 -3.90 -14.14 3.24
N LYS A 297 -2.62 -14.43 3.11
CA LYS A 297 -1.77 -14.96 4.18
C LYS A 297 -0.50 -14.13 4.33
N VAL A 298 0.04 -14.12 5.54
CA VAL A 298 1.37 -13.58 5.84
C VAL A 298 2.42 -14.53 5.26
N VAL A 299 3.38 -13.96 4.55
CA VAL A 299 4.45 -14.69 3.84
C VAL A 299 5.86 -14.24 4.22
N GLY A 300 5.98 -13.30 5.15
CA GLY A 300 7.26 -12.79 5.59
C GLY A 300 7.10 -11.69 6.62
N PHE A 301 8.18 -11.40 7.33
CA PHE A 301 8.23 -10.33 8.32
C PHE A 301 9.37 -9.37 7.99
N HIS A 302 9.16 -8.13 8.38
CA HIS A 302 10.16 -7.06 8.32
C HIS A 302 9.99 -6.15 9.54
N GLY A 303 10.98 -5.33 9.84
CA GLY A 303 10.89 -4.47 11.01
C GLY A 303 12.17 -3.75 11.36
N ARG A 304 12.26 -3.36 12.63
CA ARG A 304 13.43 -2.73 13.24
C ARG A 304 13.68 -3.38 14.59
N SER A 305 14.94 -3.64 14.92
CA SER A 305 15.28 -4.26 16.19
C SER A 305 16.63 -3.82 16.74
N SER A 306 16.73 -3.85 18.06
CA SER A 306 17.91 -3.56 18.88
C SER A 306 17.94 -4.55 20.04
N SER A 307 17.99 -4.07 21.29
CA SER A 307 17.74 -4.91 22.48
C SER A 307 16.30 -5.40 22.56
N TYR A 308 15.38 -4.69 21.90
CA TYR A 308 13.97 -5.06 21.77
C TYR A 308 13.55 -5.14 20.30
N LEU A 309 12.33 -5.62 20.07
CA LEU A 309 11.65 -5.48 18.81
C LEU A 309 11.07 -4.04 18.73
N ASP A 310 11.83 -3.11 18.17
CA ASP A 310 11.44 -1.70 18.05
C ASP A 310 10.19 -1.53 17.19
N ALA A 311 10.14 -2.17 16.03
CA ALA A 311 8.99 -2.14 15.13
C ALA A 311 8.85 -3.42 14.30
N ILE A 312 7.63 -3.74 13.90
CA ILE A 312 7.33 -4.93 13.10
C ILE A 312 6.31 -4.63 12.01
N GLY A 313 6.47 -5.29 10.87
CA GLY A 313 5.53 -5.35 9.77
C GLY A 313 5.52 -6.73 9.14
N VAL A 314 4.61 -6.92 8.19
CA VAL A 314 4.40 -8.20 7.50
C VAL A 314 4.31 -8.03 6.00
N HIS A 315 4.78 -9.04 5.28
CA HIS A 315 4.53 -9.23 3.87
C HIS A 315 3.26 -10.05 3.68
N MET A 316 2.35 -9.58 2.84
CA MET A 316 1.02 -10.16 2.64
C MET A 316 0.87 -10.73 1.23
N GLN A 317 0.53 -12.01 1.09
CA GLN A 317 0.14 -12.60 -0.18
C GLN A 317 -1.39 -12.68 -0.26
N HIS A 318 -1.99 -12.02 -1.23
CA HIS A 318 -3.41 -12.17 -1.51
C HIS A 318 -3.72 -13.55 -2.10
N TRP A 319 -4.82 -14.17 -1.66
CA TRP A 319 -5.38 -15.31 -2.36
C TRP A 319 -5.79 -14.81 -3.75
N LEU A 320 -5.16 -15.32 -4.81
CA LEU A 320 -5.64 -15.08 -6.16
C LEU A 320 -7.07 -15.64 -6.19
N GLY A 321 -8.04 -14.73 -6.26
CA GLY A 321 -9.45 -15.11 -6.36
C GLY A 321 -9.58 -16.15 -7.47
N ASN A 322 -10.07 -17.33 -7.10
CA ASN A 322 -10.48 -18.34 -8.06
C ASN A 322 -11.42 -17.63 -9.05
N GLN A 323 -10.97 -17.47 -10.29
CA GLN A 323 -11.89 -17.33 -11.41
C GLN A 323 -12.79 -18.56 -11.31
N ARG A 324 -13.99 -18.39 -10.75
CA ARG A 324 -15.07 -19.35 -10.99
C ARG A 324 -15.18 -19.37 -12.50
N THR A 325 -14.61 -20.40 -13.11
CA THR A 325 -14.96 -20.82 -14.46
C THR A 325 -16.47 -20.96 -14.44
N THR A 326 -17.16 -19.93 -14.92
CA THR A 326 -18.55 -20.04 -15.33
C THR A 326 -18.56 -21.17 -16.33
N LYS A 327 -19.02 -22.33 -15.89
CA LYS A 327 -19.38 -23.43 -16.79
C LYS A 327 -20.32 -22.79 -17.82
N ARG A 328 -19.81 -22.60 -19.04
CA ARG A 328 -20.67 -22.40 -20.21
C ARG A 328 -21.56 -23.62 -20.27
N SER A 329 -22.82 -23.45 -19.86
CA SER A 329 -23.88 -24.39 -20.22
C SER A 329 -24.01 -24.32 -21.73
N LEU A 330 -23.52 -25.36 -22.41
CA LEU A 330 -23.72 -25.57 -23.83
C LEU A 330 -25.13 -26.14 -24.04
N PHE A 331 -25.92 -25.37 -24.79
CA PHE A 331 -27.15 -25.66 -25.53
C PHE A 331 -27.77 -27.08 -25.51
N LYS A 332 -29.11 -27.09 -25.48
CA LYS A 332 -29.91 -27.77 -26.52
C LYS A 332 -31.28 -27.09 -26.67
N PHE A 333 -31.45 -26.38 -27.78
CA PHE A 333 -32.77 -26.18 -28.38
C PHE A 333 -33.22 -27.53 -28.95
N PHE A 334 -34.44 -27.94 -28.65
CA PHE A 334 -35.18 -28.82 -29.53
C PHE A 334 -36.43 -28.10 -29.99
N SER A 335 -36.69 -28.34 -31.28
CA SER A 335 -37.73 -27.78 -32.12
C SER A 335 -39.13 -28.13 -31.66
#